data_AF-W9H990-F1
#
_entry.id   AF-W9H990-F1
#
_cell.length_a   1.000
_cell.length_b   1.000
_cell.length_c   1.000
_cell.angle_alpha   90.00
_cell.angle_beta   90.00
_cell.angle_gamma   90.00
#
_symmetry.space_group_name_H-M   'P 1'
#
loop_
_entity.id
_entity.type
_entity.pdbx_description
1 polymer ?
#
loop_
_entity_poly.entity_id
_entity_poly.type
_entity_poly.pdbx_seq_one_letter_code
_entity_poly.pdbx_strand_id
1 'polypeptide(L)'
;MTTAGERLIMGTTTAVRSILSALAPLAMLIAVASAGFGGTGAAVASDVSHAIGDYARECAQRIAPLPAFDCLKGERIPITVDGVEPETYVPDMPCDRPSLLTAPAGGDGYCVPNSRALVLRDDDKAQISAYCRQTTIRPDDTDIFDEVNVIVHGLDTGSTCWFQSKDVQGGFNARNVPAPEDPVAGAAFWKTPEQTAAGNCVSCHDSDPFMYSPYYAQTHALPSNPLGKYANDIGKPFQEWEKPKSVSTPGNTCTTCHRIGNMQSCNLSMYQSFDPTLVKQIDDWGKQFPQSHWMPPGDLHSQAQWNVIYADSIAKLGRCCQHPEAPECVVEPIPGGG
;
A
#
# COMPACT_ATOMS: atom_id res chain seq x y z
N MET A 1 -28.16 -33.06 34.25
CA MET A 1 -27.04 -32.67 35.13
C MET A 1 -26.73 -31.21 34.78
N THR A 2 -27.41 -30.25 35.42
CA THR A 2 -26.95 -29.45 36.60
C THR A 2 -25.70 -28.63 36.27
N THR A 3 -25.61 -27.30 36.42
CA THR A 3 -26.46 -26.26 37.02
C THR A 3 -25.86 -24.89 36.65
N ALA A 4 -26.69 -23.86 36.69
CA ALA A 4 -26.37 -22.44 36.58
C ALA A 4 -25.46 -21.90 37.70
N GLY A 5 -24.91 -20.69 37.51
CA GLY A 5 -24.21 -19.92 38.53
C GLY A 5 -23.96 -18.47 38.13
N GLU A 6 -24.98 -17.62 38.25
CA GLU A 6 -24.88 -16.15 38.32
C GLU A 6 -24.15 -15.72 39.61
N ARG A 7 -23.40 -14.61 39.57
CA ARG A 7 -23.25 -13.73 40.73
C ARG A 7 -23.10 -12.26 40.31
N LEU A 8 -24.16 -11.53 40.64
CA LEU A 8 -24.33 -10.09 40.72
C LEU A 8 -23.72 -9.57 42.05
N ILE A 9 -23.01 -8.45 42.07
CA ILE A 9 -22.93 -7.57 43.26
C ILE A 9 -23.00 -6.09 42.81
N MET A 10 -24.01 -5.42 43.37
CA MET A 10 -24.36 -4.00 43.26
C MET A 10 -23.60 -3.11 44.26
N GLY A 11 -23.51 -1.81 43.93
CA GLY A 11 -23.68 -0.67 44.86
C GLY A 11 -22.40 -0.22 45.59
N THR A 12 -22.17 1.05 45.91
CA THR A 12 -23.09 2.18 46.15
C THR A 12 -22.36 3.53 46.10
N THR A 13 -23.12 4.57 45.77
CA THR A 13 -22.91 6.02 45.90
C THR A 13 -22.70 6.51 47.34
N THR A 14 -22.13 7.72 47.54
CA THR A 14 -22.45 8.82 48.53
C THR A 14 -21.27 9.82 48.55
N ALA A 15 -21.33 11.02 47.97
CA ALA A 15 -21.88 12.31 48.43
C ALA A 15 -21.13 13.06 49.57
N VAL A 16 -20.49 14.18 49.16
CA VAL A 16 -20.48 15.56 49.74
C VAL A 16 -20.42 15.77 51.27
N ARG A 17 -19.44 16.57 51.73
CA ARG A 17 -19.67 17.67 52.71
C ARG A 17 -18.55 18.72 52.75
N SER A 18 -18.99 19.97 52.83
CA SER A 18 -18.30 21.26 52.88
C SER A 18 -17.55 21.56 54.18
N ILE A 19 -16.58 22.49 54.13
CA ILE A 19 -16.26 23.42 55.22
C ILE A 19 -15.97 24.82 54.63
N LEU A 20 -16.65 25.85 55.17
CA LEU A 20 -16.46 27.28 54.95
C LEU A 20 -15.17 27.80 55.63
N SER A 21 -14.57 28.90 55.12
CA SER A 21 -14.46 30.20 55.82
C SER A 21 -13.61 31.24 55.08
N ALA A 22 -14.28 32.37 54.79
CA ALA A 22 -13.87 33.78 54.61
C ALA A 22 -12.40 34.21 54.56
N LEU A 23 -12.07 35.09 53.60
CA LEU A 23 -11.65 36.50 53.79
C LEU A 23 -11.49 37.21 52.42
N ALA A 24 -11.93 38.47 52.33
CA ALA A 24 -11.80 39.39 51.19
C ALA A 24 -10.91 40.58 51.61
N PRO A 25 -10.60 41.58 50.75
CA PRO A 25 -10.28 41.58 49.31
C PRO A 25 -8.90 42.22 49.05
N LEU A 26 -8.23 41.89 47.93
CA LEU A 26 -7.17 42.75 47.37
C LEU A 26 -7.55 43.10 45.94
N ALA A 27 -7.88 44.37 45.73
CA ALA A 27 -8.13 44.94 44.42
C ALA A 27 -6.83 44.90 43.60
N MET A 28 -6.85 44.16 42.48
CA MET A 28 -5.80 44.19 41.48
C MET A 28 -6.46 44.36 40.11
N LEU A 29 -6.08 45.44 39.42
CA LEU A 29 -6.50 45.74 38.06
C LEU A 29 -6.24 44.54 37.15
N ILE A 30 -7.29 43.94 36.61
CA ILE A 30 -7.18 43.05 35.45
C ILE A 30 -7.37 43.92 34.22
N ALA A 31 -6.26 44.21 33.54
CA ALA A 31 -6.30 44.62 32.15
C ALA A 31 -6.88 43.45 31.34
N VAL A 32 -8.03 43.65 30.71
CA VAL A 32 -8.59 42.73 29.72
C VAL A 32 -7.69 42.81 28.49
N ALA A 33 -6.67 41.96 28.44
CA ALA A 33 -6.03 41.61 27.19
C ALA A 33 -6.94 40.59 26.51
N SER A 34 -7.70 41.07 25.53
CA SER A 34 -8.37 40.23 24.53
C SER A 34 -7.31 39.46 23.75
N ALA A 35 -6.90 38.30 24.27
CA ALA A 35 -6.15 37.31 23.53
C ALA A 35 -7.08 36.69 22.49
N GLY A 36 -6.96 37.16 21.24
CA GLY A 36 -7.57 36.52 20.10
C GLY A 36 -7.04 35.10 19.98
N PHE A 37 -7.88 34.11 20.26
CA PHE A 37 -7.68 32.75 19.79
C PHE A 37 -7.94 32.71 18.28
N GLY A 38 -6.92 33.06 17.50
CA GLY A 38 -6.94 33.01 16.04
C GLY A 38 -5.55 32.67 15.53
N GLY A 39 -5.08 31.44 15.78
CA GLY A 39 -3.68 31.09 15.45
C GLY A 39 -3.32 29.62 15.35
N THR A 40 -4.25 28.67 15.44
CA THR A 40 -3.90 27.24 15.38
C THR A 40 -4.04 26.61 13.99
N GLY A 41 -4.83 27.20 13.08
CA GLY A 41 -5.05 26.63 11.74
C GLY A 41 -3.95 26.97 10.72
N ALA A 42 -3.44 28.21 10.73
CA ALA A 42 -2.52 28.67 9.69
C ALA A 42 -1.09 28.11 9.84
N ALA A 43 -0.58 28.02 11.08
CA ALA A 43 0.76 27.49 11.35
C ALA A 43 0.87 25.98 11.05
N VAL A 44 -0.18 25.22 11.38
CA VAL A 44 -0.24 23.77 11.09
C VAL A 44 -0.39 23.52 9.59
N ALA A 45 -1.19 24.34 8.88
CA ALA A 45 -1.31 24.24 7.43
C ALA A 45 0.00 24.59 6.71
N SER A 46 0.76 25.58 7.20
CA SER A 46 2.09 25.90 6.63
C SER A 46 3.11 24.80 6.89
N ASP A 47 3.08 24.15 8.05
CA ASP A 47 4.02 23.09 8.42
C ASP A 47 3.80 21.81 7.58
N VAL A 48 2.54 21.42 7.39
CA VAL A 48 2.15 20.31 6.50
C VAL A 48 2.52 20.60 5.05
N SER A 49 2.27 21.83 4.57
CA SER A 49 2.62 22.26 3.21
C SER A 49 4.11 22.16 2.94
N HIS A 50 4.94 22.63 3.88
CA HIS A 50 6.39 22.51 3.76
C HIS A 50 6.83 21.04 3.79
N ALA A 51 6.30 20.20 4.69
CA ALA A 51 6.74 18.81 4.80
C ALA A 51 6.57 18.00 3.51
N ILE A 52 5.39 18.05 2.87
CA ILE A 52 5.16 17.32 1.62
C ILE A 52 5.88 17.95 0.42
N GLY A 53 5.91 19.28 0.34
CA GLY A 53 6.58 19.99 -0.74
C GLY A 53 8.10 19.79 -0.70
N ASP A 54 8.71 19.80 0.49
CA ASP A 54 10.14 19.57 0.70
C ASP A 54 10.54 18.15 0.28
N TYR A 55 9.76 17.16 0.72
CA TYR A 55 9.96 15.76 0.33
C TYR A 55 9.84 15.55 -1.19
N ALA A 56 8.82 16.16 -1.81
CA ALA A 56 8.64 16.08 -3.26
C ALA A 56 9.83 16.68 -4.03
N ARG A 57 10.38 17.82 -3.57
CA ARG A 57 11.56 18.42 -4.19
C ARG A 57 12.82 17.57 -4.01
N GLU A 58 13.02 16.96 -2.84
CA GLU A 58 14.12 16.00 -2.64
C GLU A 58 14.00 14.82 -3.63
N CYS A 59 12.78 14.27 -3.75
CA CYS A 59 12.48 13.22 -4.70
C CYS A 59 12.77 13.63 -6.15
N ALA A 60 12.34 14.83 -6.54
CA ALA A 60 12.54 15.38 -7.87
C ALA A 60 14.02 15.59 -8.22
N GLN A 61 14.82 16.05 -7.25
CA GLN A 61 16.26 16.26 -7.41
C GLN A 61 17.03 14.96 -7.59
N ARG A 62 16.60 13.88 -6.92
CA ARG A 62 17.31 12.59 -6.92
C ARG A 62 16.82 11.63 -8.00
N ILE A 63 15.58 11.76 -8.45
CA ILE A 63 14.95 10.85 -9.41
C ILE A 63 14.27 11.64 -10.53
N ALA A 64 13.11 12.21 -10.24
CA ALA A 64 12.20 12.81 -11.20
C ALA A 64 11.05 13.52 -10.48
N PRO A 65 10.55 14.66 -10.99
CA PRO A 65 9.37 15.29 -10.42
C PRO A 65 8.13 14.43 -10.68
N LEU A 66 7.22 14.39 -9.69
CA LEU A 66 5.87 13.83 -9.85
C LEU A 66 4.95 14.91 -10.46
N PRO A 67 4.51 14.78 -11.73
CA PRO A 67 3.61 15.75 -12.32
C PRO A 67 2.19 15.66 -11.72
N ALA A 68 1.40 16.71 -11.92
CA ALA A 68 -0.06 16.60 -11.78
C ALA A 68 -0.62 15.67 -12.85
N PHE A 69 -1.69 14.93 -12.55
CA PHE A 69 -2.27 13.96 -13.48
C PHE A 69 -3.77 13.77 -13.29
N ASP A 70 -4.38 13.06 -14.24
CA ASP A 70 -5.81 12.73 -14.27
C ASP A 70 -5.96 11.22 -14.17
N CYS A 71 -6.56 10.72 -13.10
CA CYS A 71 -6.78 9.28 -12.90
C CYS A 71 -7.57 8.64 -14.03
N LEU A 72 -8.46 9.38 -14.70
CA LEU A 72 -9.27 8.86 -15.81
C LEU A 72 -8.47 8.60 -17.09
N LYS A 73 -7.25 9.14 -17.20
CA LYS A 73 -6.33 8.82 -18.30
C LYS A 73 -5.63 7.47 -18.10
N GLY A 74 -5.79 6.85 -16.93
CA GLY A 74 -5.29 5.52 -16.65
C GLY A 74 -6.06 4.41 -17.34
N GLU A 75 -5.37 3.29 -17.52
CA GLU A 75 -5.96 2.04 -17.96
C GLU A 75 -6.84 1.50 -16.82
N ARG A 76 -8.09 1.14 -17.15
CA ARG A 76 -9.00 0.52 -16.19
C ARG A 76 -8.54 -0.89 -15.92
N ILE A 77 -8.43 -1.26 -14.65
CA ILE A 77 -8.19 -2.65 -14.24
C ILE A 77 -9.52 -3.40 -14.34
N PRO A 78 -9.64 -4.38 -15.24
CA PRO A 78 -10.88 -5.14 -15.38
C PRO A 78 -11.09 -6.07 -14.19
N ILE A 79 -12.36 -6.30 -13.86
CA ILE A 79 -12.79 -7.35 -12.94
C ILE A 79 -13.62 -8.33 -13.75
N THR A 80 -13.19 -9.59 -13.75
CA THR A 80 -13.87 -10.66 -14.49
C THR A 80 -14.30 -11.76 -13.53
N VAL A 81 -15.39 -12.44 -13.87
CA VAL A 81 -15.90 -13.63 -13.19
C VAL A 81 -16.06 -14.71 -14.25
N ASP A 82 -15.47 -15.89 -14.01
CA ASP A 82 -15.41 -16.98 -14.98
C ASP A 82 -14.81 -16.53 -16.35
N GLY A 83 -13.83 -15.63 -16.31
CA GLY A 83 -13.17 -15.10 -17.51
C GLY A 83 -13.95 -14.02 -18.28
N VAL A 84 -15.10 -13.57 -17.78
CA VAL A 84 -15.96 -12.57 -18.46
C VAL A 84 -16.23 -11.39 -17.54
N GLU A 85 -16.28 -10.17 -18.09
CA GLU A 85 -16.67 -8.99 -17.32
C GLU A 85 -18.19 -9.02 -17.04
N PRO A 86 -18.63 -8.98 -15.76
CA PRO A 86 -20.04 -9.06 -15.44
C PRO A 86 -20.77 -7.74 -15.76
N GLU A 87 -22.07 -7.83 -16.09
CA GLU A 87 -22.92 -6.65 -16.32
C GLU A 87 -23.15 -5.83 -15.04
N THR A 88 -23.09 -6.49 -13.87
CA THR A 88 -23.33 -5.86 -12.57
C THR A 88 -22.38 -6.40 -11.52
N TYR A 89 -21.91 -5.51 -10.63
CA TYR A 89 -21.08 -5.85 -9.48
C TYR A 89 -21.88 -5.72 -8.19
N VAL A 90 -21.62 -6.60 -7.22
CA VAL A 90 -22.20 -6.53 -5.87
C VAL A 90 -21.11 -6.61 -4.80
N PRO A 91 -21.33 -6.07 -3.59
CA PRO A 91 -20.34 -6.16 -2.52
C PRO A 91 -19.95 -7.60 -2.22
N ASP A 92 -18.65 -7.81 -1.95
CA ASP A 92 -18.04 -9.10 -1.63
C ASP A 92 -18.17 -10.19 -2.72
N MET A 93 -18.47 -9.79 -3.97
CA MET A 93 -18.47 -10.67 -5.12
C MET A 93 -17.07 -11.26 -5.36
N PRO A 94 -16.94 -12.58 -5.59
CA PRO A 94 -15.67 -13.16 -6.00
C PRO A 94 -15.34 -12.85 -7.45
N CYS A 95 -14.06 -12.88 -7.81
CA CYS A 95 -13.59 -12.64 -9.17
C CYS A 95 -12.33 -13.45 -9.49
N ASP A 96 -12.00 -13.54 -10.78
CA ASP A 96 -10.87 -14.29 -11.32
C ASP A 96 -9.53 -13.89 -10.68
N ARG A 97 -9.34 -12.58 -10.47
CA ARG A 97 -8.08 -11.95 -10.07
C ARG A 97 -8.34 -10.87 -9.02
N PRO A 98 -8.65 -11.24 -7.76
CA PRO A 98 -8.94 -10.25 -6.72
C PRO A 98 -7.75 -9.36 -6.45
N SER A 99 -8.01 -8.13 -5.99
CA SER A 99 -6.95 -7.29 -5.43
C SER A 99 -6.29 -8.04 -4.28
N LEU A 100 -4.96 -8.14 -4.26
CA LEU A 100 -4.23 -8.73 -3.13
C LEU A 100 -4.10 -7.74 -1.95
N LEU A 101 -4.63 -6.53 -2.10
CA LEU A 101 -4.67 -5.51 -1.05
C LEU A 101 -5.85 -5.77 -0.14
N THR A 102 -5.64 -5.66 1.18
CA THR A 102 -6.72 -5.73 2.16
C THR A 102 -7.82 -4.72 1.81
N ALA A 103 -9.07 -5.22 1.74
CA ALA A 103 -10.24 -4.37 1.62
C ALA A 103 -10.34 -3.48 2.88
N PRO A 104 -10.46 -2.16 2.74
CA PRO A 104 -10.64 -1.29 3.90
C PRO A 104 -12.00 -1.57 4.56
N ALA A 105 -12.12 -1.22 5.84
CA ALA A 105 -13.39 -1.31 6.53
C ALA A 105 -14.46 -0.44 5.83
N GLY A 106 -15.61 -1.03 5.54
CA GLY A 106 -16.70 -0.35 4.81
C GLY A 106 -16.53 -0.30 3.29
N GLY A 107 -15.52 -0.98 2.73
CA GLY A 107 -15.41 -1.23 1.29
C GLY A 107 -16.22 -2.45 0.84
N ASP A 108 -16.37 -2.59 -0.47
CA ASP A 108 -17.19 -3.62 -1.15
C ASP A 108 -16.40 -4.89 -1.52
N GLY A 109 -15.28 -5.14 -0.81
CA GLY A 109 -14.46 -6.34 -0.98
C GLY A 109 -13.18 -6.12 -1.81
N TYR A 110 -12.70 -7.21 -2.40
CA TYR A 110 -11.42 -7.29 -3.13
C TYR A 110 -11.58 -7.16 -4.65
N CYS A 111 -12.81 -7.26 -5.15
CA CYS A 111 -13.16 -7.26 -6.57
C CYS A 111 -13.95 -6.00 -6.98
N VAL A 112 -13.53 -4.84 -6.46
CA VAL A 112 -14.17 -3.55 -6.78
C VAL A 112 -13.72 -3.07 -8.17
N PRO A 113 -14.67 -2.79 -9.10
CA PRO A 113 -14.34 -2.38 -10.46
C PRO A 113 -13.83 -0.94 -10.54
N ASN A 114 -13.42 -0.54 -11.74
CA ASN A 114 -13.16 0.86 -12.12
C ASN A 114 -11.95 1.54 -11.46
N SER A 115 -11.14 0.80 -10.69
CA SER A 115 -9.79 1.24 -10.35
C SER A 115 -8.93 1.38 -11.60
N ARG A 116 -7.95 2.29 -11.56
CA ARG A 116 -7.12 2.64 -12.73
C ARG A 116 -5.64 2.65 -12.39
N ALA A 117 -4.85 2.20 -13.36
CA ALA A 117 -3.40 2.19 -13.32
C ALA A 117 -2.83 3.15 -14.36
N LEU A 118 -1.76 3.87 -14.02
CA LEU A 118 -1.15 4.88 -14.88
C LEU A 118 0.35 4.70 -14.93
N VAL A 119 0.92 4.74 -16.14
CA VAL A 119 2.33 5.05 -16.34
C VAL A 119 2.45 6.56 -16.52
N LEU A 120 3.02 7.24 -15.52
CA LEU A 120 3.31 8.67 -15.62
C LEU A 120 4.70 8.92 -16.24
N ARG A 121 5.61 7.94 -16.09
CA ARG A 121 6.93 7.91 -16.73
C ARG A 121 7.47 6.49 -16.72
N ASP A 122 8.07 6.05 -17.82
CA ASP A 122 8.84 4.81 -17.90
C ASP A 122 9.91 5.00 -18.97
N ASP A 123 11.12 5.33 -18.54
CA ASP A 123 12.28 5.55 -19.41
C ASP A 123 13.56 5.00 -18.77
N ASP A 124 14.71 5.27 -19.37
CA ASP A 124 16.02 4.77 -18.92
C ASP A 124 16.50 5.34 -17.58
N LYS A 125 15.80 6.34 -17.02
CA LYS A 125 16.19 7.01 -15.77
C LYS A 125 15.20 6.76 -14.64
N ALA A 126 13.90 6.76 -14.94
CA ALA A 126 12.88 6.69 -13.91
C ALA A 126 11.62 5.95 -14.34
N GLN A 127 11.01 5.30 -13.35
CA GLN A 127 9.71 4.66 -13.43
C GLN A 127 8.77 5.34 -12.45
N ILE A 128 7.65 5.86 -12.94
CA ILE A 128 6.60 6.48 -12.14
C ILE A 128 5.27 5.84 -12.51
N SER A 129 4.70 5.12 -11.55
CA SER A 129 3.38 4.51 -11.70
C SER A 129 2.42 5.06 -10.64
N ALA A 130 1.18 5.30 -11.04
CA ALA A 130 0.10 5.66 -10.14
C ALA A 130 -1.02 4.62 -10.17
N TYR A 131 -1.63 4.39 -9.01
CA TYR A 131 -2.79 3.53 -8.84
C TYR A 131 -3.90 4.34 -8.17
N CYS A 132 -4.97 4.61 -8.93
CA CYS A 132 -6.17 5.27 -8.45
C CYS A 132 -7.21 4.20 -8.12
N ARG A 133 -7.47 3.99 -6.83
CA ARG A 133 -8.26 2.87 -6.33
C ARG A 133 -9.67 3.31 -5.99
N GLN A 134 -10.63 2.48 -6.39
CA GLN A 134 -11.96 2.45 -5.80
C GLN A 134 -12.05 1.28 -4.83
N THR A 135 -12.67 1.53 -3.68
CA THR A 135 -12.91 0.55 -2.61
C THR A 135 -14.39 0.32 -2.38
N THR A 136 -15.25 1.08 -3.06
CA THR A 136 -16.71 0.86 -3.17
C THR A 136 -17.13 0.89 -4.63
N ILE A 137 -18.15 0.11 -4.96
CA ILE A 137 -18.69 -0.07 -6.31
C ILE A 137 -19.41 1.22 -6.73
N ARG A 138 -18.97 1.77 -7.86
CA ARG A 138 -19.51 2.99 -8.45
C ARG A 138 -19.71 2.80 -9.97
N PRO A 139 -20.53 3.65 -10.61
CA PRO A 139 -20.61 3.72 -12.07
C PRO A 139 -19.23 3.89 -12.72
N ASP A 140 -19.05 3.36 -13.92
CA ASP A 140 -17.78 3.36 -14.67
C ASP A 140 -17.35 4.75 -15.16
N ASP A 141 -18.30 5.68 -15.26
CA ASP A 141 -18.10 7.08 -15.64
C ASP A 141 -17.77 8.00 -14.45
N THR A 142 -17.72 7.47 -13.22
CA THR A 142 -17.39 8.27 -12.05
C THR A 142 -15.94 8.77 -12.08
N ASP A 143 -15.73 9.98 -11.56
CA ASP A 143 -14.40 10.54 -11.31
C ASP A 143 -14.00 10.48 -9.83
N ILE A 144 -14.76 9.73 -9.03
CA ILE A 144 -14.55 9.58 -7.60
C ILE A 144 -13.69 8.35 -7.31
N PHE A 145 -12.57 8.57 -6.65
CA PHE A 145 -11.64 7.54 -6.18
C PHE A 145 -11.44 7.67 -4.68
N ASP A 146 -11.15 6.55 -4.01
CA ASP A 146 -10.97 6.50 -2.56
C ASP A 146 -9.51 6.75 -2.16
N GLU A 147 -8.59 6.44 -3.06
CA GLU A 147 -7.16 6.47 -2.79
C GLU A 147 -6.38 6.68 -4.10
N VAL A 148 -5.30 7.47 -4.01
CA VAL A 148 -4.30 7.60 -5.06
C VAL A 148 -2.94 7.28 -4.46
N ASN A 149 -2.29 6.24 -4.98
CA ASN A 149 -0.94 5.83 -4.60
C ASN A 149 0.00 6.05 -5.76
N VAL A 150 1.19 6.58 -5.51
CA VAL A 150 2.23 6.79 -6.53
C VAL A 150 3.58 6.34 -6.00
N ILE A 151 4.31 5.64 -6.86
CA ILE A 151 5.69 5.24 -6.62
C ILE A 151 6.55 5.92 -7.68
N VAL A 152 7.59 6.62 -7.23
CA VAL A 152 8.60 7.27 -8.07
C VAL A 152 9.92 6.56 -7.82
N HIS A 153 10.47 5.91 -8.84
CA HIS A 153 11.64 5.05 -8.74
C HIS A 153 12.73 5.44 -9.73
N GLY A 154 13.98 5.58 -9.27
CA GLY A 154 15.13 5.89 -10.11
C GLY A 154 15.94 4.64 -10.46
N LEU A 155 16.15 4.38 -11.75
CA LEU A 155 16.81 3.16 -12.23
C LEU A 155 18.33 3.14 -11.95
N ASP A 156 18.97 4.31 -11.92
CA ASP A 156 20.42 4.43 -11.71
C ASP A 156 20.84 4.13 -10.27
N THR A 157 20.07 4.60 -9.30
CA THR A 157 20.39 4.51 -7.87
C THR A 157 19.54 3.50 -7.13
N GLY A 158 18.35 3.17 -7.65
CA GLY A 158 17.32 2.42 -6.95
C GLY A 158 16.52 3.25 -5.94
N SER A 159 16.84 4.54 -5.76
CA SER A 159 16.12 5.40 -4.82
C SER A 159 14.63 5.41 -5.16
N THR A 160 13.77 5.35 -4.14
CA THR A 160 12.31 5.24 -4.31
C THR A 160 11.58 6.19 -3.37
N CYS A 161 10.59 6.90 -3.91
CA CYS A 161 9.68 7.75 -3.15
C CYS A 161 8.25 7.23 -3.21
N TRP A 162 7.50 7.47 -2.14
CA TRP A 162 6.15 6.96 -1.91
C TRP A 162 5.21 8.12 -1.65
N PHE A 163 4.12 8.19 -2.40
CA PHE A 163 3.09 9.21 -2.22
C PHE A 163 1.72 8.54 -2.11
N GLN A 164 0.91 9.00 -1.16
CA GLN A 164 -0.46 8.54 -0.96
C GLN A 164 -1.37 9.74 -0.69
N SER A 165 -2.56 9.75 -1.31
CA SER A 165 -3.59 10.75 -1.00
C SER A 165 -4.04 10.64 0.44
N LYS A 166 -4.58 11.74 0.99
CA LYS A 166 -5.32 11.68 2.26
C LYS A 166 -6.58 10.83 2.11
N ASP A 167 -7.00 10.24 3.22
CA ASP A 167 -8.22 9.46 3.27
C ASP A 167 -9.42 10.43 3.31
N VAL A 168 -10.34 10.30 2.35
CA VAL A 168 -11.58 11.10 2.30
C VAL A 168 -12.77 10.15 2.28
N GLN A 169 -13.66 10.29 3.25
CA GLN A 169 -14.86 9.47 3.31
C GLN A 169 -15.72 9.69 2.06
N GLY A 170 -16.05 8.59 1.37
CA GLY A 170 -16.80 8.62 0.11
C GLY A 170 -15.96 8.89 -1.14
N GLY A 171 -14.66 9.13 -0.97
CA GLY A 171 -13.71 9.41 -2.04
C GLY A 171 -13.66 10.89 -2.43
N PHE A 172 -12.87 11.19 -3.47
CA PHE A 172 -12.65 12.53 -3.99
C PHE A 172 -12.55 12.51 -5.52
N ASN A 173 -12.79 13.67 -6.13
CA ASN A 173 -12.60 13.85 -7.57
C ASN A 173 -11.11 13.79 -7.91
N ALA A 174 -10.70 12.82 -8.73
CA ALA A 174 -9.30 12.61 -9.10
C ALA A 174 -9.00 12.92 -10.58
N ARG A 175 -9.78 13.80 -11.21
CA ARG A 175 -9.46 14.35 -12.55
C ARG A 175 -8.24 15.26 -12.55
N ASN A 176 -7.96 15.88 -11.40
CA ASN A 176 -6.87 16.85 -11.24
C ASN A 176 -6.11 16.52 -9.97
N VAL A 177 -5.41 15.38 -9.96
CA VAL A 177 -4.48 15.05 -8.88
C VAL A 177 -3.33 16.08 -8.93
N PRO A 178 -3.14 16.90 -7.88
CA PRO A 178 -2.13 17.96 -7.91
C PRO A 178 -0.73 17.39 -7.76
N ALA A 179 0.28 18.08 -8.32
CA ALA A 179 1.66 17.79 -7.99
C ALA A 179 1.90 18.01 -6.48
N PRO A 180 2.67 17.14 -5.79
CA PRO A 180 2.91 17.30 -4.36
C PRO A 180 3.71 18.56 -3.99
N GLU A 181 4.43 19.16 -4.95
CA GLU A 181 5.13 20.43 -4.77
C GLU A 181 4.20 21.65 -4.76
N ASP A 182 2.93 21.51 -5.18
CA ASP A 182 1.97 22.62 -5.11
C ASP A 182 1.68 22.95 -3.62
N PRO A 183 1.99 24.17 -3.15
CA PRO A 183 1.94 24.51 -1.74
C PRO A 183 0.52 24.52 -1.17
N VAL A 184 -0.51 24.61 -2.01
CA VAL A 184 -1.91 24.67 -1.59
C VAL A 184 -2.62 23.38 -1.93
N ALA A 185 -2.69 23.03 -3.22
CA ALA A 185 -3.42 21.86 -3.68
C ALA A 185 -2.69 20.56 -3.29
N GLY A 186 -1.36 20.54 -3.41
CA GLY A 186 -0.54 19.39 -3.01
C GLY A 186 -0.66 19.12 -1.51
N ALA A 187 -0.48 20.17 -0.70
CA ALA A 187 -0.66 20.13 0.75
C ALA A 187 -2.07 19.70 1.19
N ALA A 188 -3.11 20.06 0.43
CA ALA A 188 -4.48 19.66 0.72
C ALA A 188 -4.72 18.18 0.39
N PHE A 189 -4.14 17.66 -0.69
CA PHE A 189 -4.43 16.35 -1.26
C PHE A 189 -3.56 15.21 -0.70
N TRP A 190 -2.25 15.42 -0.56
CA TRP A 190 -1.29 14.36 -0.22
C TRP A 190 -1.08 14.22 1.29
N LYS A 191 -0.86 12.99 1.77
CA LYS A 191 -0.38 12.72 3.13
C LYS A 191 1.03 13.28 3.32
N THR A 192 1.41 13.61 4.55
CA THR A 192 2.81 13.95 4.86
C THR A 192 3.71 12.70 4.70
N PRO A 193 5.04 12.87 4.60
CA PRO A 193 5.98 11.74 4.60
C PRO A 193 5.79 10.81 5.80
N GLU A 194 5.56 11.34 7.00
CA GLU A 194 5.34 10.55 8.23
C GLU A 194 4.05 9.73 8.15
N GLN A 195 2.97 10.36 7.67
CA GLN A 195 1.67 9.68 7.50
C GLN A 195 1.75 8.58 6.45
N THR A 196 2.47 8.81 5.36
CA THR A 196 2.68 7.80 4.31
C THR A 196 3.58 6.67 4.82
N ALA A 197 4.67 7.00 5.51
CA ALA A 197 5.60 6.02 6.07
C ALA A 197 4.96 5.10 7.12
N ALA A 198 3.95 5.59 7.86
CA ALA A 198 3.17 4.80 8.80
C ALA A 198 2.41 3.62 8.14
N GLY A 199 2.17 3.68 6.82
CA GLY A 199 1.61 2.58 6.03
C GLY A 199 2.58 1.41 5.80
N ASN A 200 3.87 1.58 6.11
CA ASN A 200 4.92 0.56 6.00
C ASN A 200 4.93 -0.18 4.65
N CYS A 201 4.89 0.57 3.55
CA CYS A 201 4.77 0.02 2.19
C CYS A 201 5.86 -1.01 1.87
N VAL A 202 7.09 -0.81 2.37
CA VAL A 202 8.20 -1.75 2.17
C VAL A 202 7.90 -3.16 2.64
N SER A 203 7.00 -3.35 3.62
CA SER A 203 6.69 -4.70 4.10
C SER A 203 6.08 -5.59 3.02
N CYS A 204 5.28 -4.99 2.12
CA CYS A 204 4.70 -5.65 0.96
C CYS A 204 5.52 -5.45 -0.33
N HIS A 205 6.31 -4.38 -0.39
CA HIS A 205 7.21 -4.03 -1.49
C HIS A 205 8.66 -4.37 -1.16
N ASP A 206 8.88 -5.53 -0.52
CA ASP A 206 10.18 -5.94 0.01
C ASP A 206 11.06 -6.60 -1.05
N SER A 207 10.49 -7.11 -2.14
CA SER A 207 11.31 -7.50 -3.29
C SER A 207 11.65 -6.28 -4.12
N ASP A 208 10.67 -5.48 -4.55
CA ASP A 208 10.83 -4.46 -5.57
C ASP A 208 9.89 -3.27 -5.31
N PRO A 209 10.18 -2.08 -5.88
CA PRO A 209 9.27 -0.94 -5.77
C PRO A 209 7.90 -1.23 -6.38
N PHE A 210 7.83 -2.02 -7.45
CA PHE A 210 6.57 -2.41 -8.09
C PHE A 210 6.36 -3.91 -7.95
N MET A 211 5.24 -4.29 -7.33
CA MET A 211 4.91 -5.69 -7.09
C MET A 211 3.96 -6.22 -8.16
N TYR A 212 4.29 -7.38 -8.72
CA TYR A 212 3.38 -8.08 -9.61
C TYR A 212 2.19 -8.65 -8.84
N SER A 213 0.99 -8.48 -9.39
CA SER A 213 -0.19 -9.27 -9.02
C SER A 213 -1.02 -9.54 -10.27
N PRO A 214 -1.75 -10.68 -10.36
CA PRO A 214 -2.66 -10.92 -11.47
C PRO A 214 -3.67 -9.79 -11.66
N TYR A 215 -4.13 -9.16 -10.56
CA TYR A 215 -5.02 -8.01 -10.59
C TYR A 215 -4.46 -6.86 -11.43
N TYR A 216 -3.25 -6.40 -11.11
CA TYR A 216 -2.65 -5.21 -11.73
C TYR A 216 -2.02 -5.52 -13.09
N ALA A 217 -1.50 -6.74 -13.28
CA ALA A 217 -0.87 -7.21 -14.52
C ALA A 217 -1.82 -7.34 -15.72
N GLN A 218 -3.13 -7.14 -15.50
CA GLN A 218 -4.11 -6.98 -16.59
C GLN A 218 -3.93 -5.67 -17.36
N THR A 219 -3.13 -4.75 -16.82
CA THR A 219 -2.80 -3.47 -17.45
C THR A 219 -1.38 -3.44 -17.96
N HIS A 220 -1.08 -2.48 -18.82
CA HIS A 220 0.28 -2.19 -19.31
C HIS A 220 1.04 -1.24 -18.38
N ALA A 221 0.53 -1.02 -17.17
CA ALA A 221 1.00 0.02 -16.27
C ALA A 221 1.90 -0.48 -15.15
N LEU A 222 2.35 -1.74 -15.19
CA LEU A 222 3.32 -2.28 -14.25
C LEU A 222 4.74 -2.09 -14.80
N PRO A 223 5.57 -1.20 -14.21
CA PRO A 223 6.96 -1.09 -14.62
C PRO A 223 7.71 -2.39 -14.30
N SER A 224 8.69 -2.74 -15.13
CA SER A 224 9.48 -3.96 -14.97
C SER A 224 10.95 -3.63 -14.73
N ASN A 225 11.46 -4.03 -13.57
CA ASN A 225 12.89 -4.06 -13.25
C ASN A 225 13.18 -5.08 -12.14
N PRO A 226 12.86 -6.37 -12.34
CA PRO A 226 12.71 -7.36 -11.27
C PRO A 226 14.00 -7.75 -10.54
N LEU A 227 15.16 -7.34 -11.05
CA LEU A 227 16.49 -7.51 -10.44
C LEU A 227 17.21 -6.15 -10.29
N GLY A 228 16.47 -5.05 -10.42
CA GLY A 228 16.98 -3.69 -10.36
C GLY A 228 17.50 -3.29 -8.99
N LYS A 229 18.15 -2.13 -8.95
CA LYS A 229 18.49 -1.49 -7.69
C LYS A 229 17.21 -1.06 -6.99
N TYR A 230 17.15 -1.15 -5.67
CA TYR A 230 16.00 -0.71 -4.88
C TYR A 230 16.43 -0.24 -3.49
N ALA A 231 16.06 0.99 -3.15
CA ALA A 231 16.34 1.61 -1.86
C ALA A 231 15.21 2.55 -1.42
N ASN A 232 14.94 2.54 -0.11
CA ASN A 232 14.10 3.52 0.58
C ASN A 232 15.02 4.47 1.36
N ASP A 233 15.57 5.45 0.65
CA ASP A 233 16.64 6.32 1.11
C ASP A 233 16.35 7.83 0.92
N ILE A 234 15.17 8.19 0.42
CA ILE A 234 14.67 9.57 0.28
C ILE A 234 13.61 9.81 1.35
N GLY A 235 13.74 10.90 2.11
CA GLY A 235 12.86 11.21 3.23
C GLY A 235 13.15 10.39 4.48
N LYS A 236 13.40 11.08 5.60
CA LYS A 236 13.80 10.46 6.87
C LYS A 236 12.83 9.37 7.37
N PRO A 237 11.50 9.54 7.36
CA PRO A 237 10.59 8.49 7.84
C PRO A 237 10.70 7.17 7.07
N PHE A 238 11.01 7.20 5.77
CA PHE A 238 11.18 6.01 4.94
C PHE A 238 12.54 5.34 5.15
N GLN A 239 13.56 6.11 5.55
CA GLN A 239 14.88 5.58 5.87
C GLN A 239 14.86 4.69 7.14
N GLU A 240 13.90 4.91 8.04
CA GLU A 240 13.72 4.17 9.28
C GLU A 240 13.06 2.80 9.09
N TRP A 241 12.47 2.54 7.92
CA TRP A 241 11.95 1.23 7.57
C TRP A 241 13.04 0.15 7.58
N GLU A 242 12.64 -1.08 7.89
CA GLU A 242 13.52 -2.24 7.78
C GLU A 242 14.06 -2.35 6.34
N LYS A 243 15.37 -2.59 6.21
CA LYS A 243 16.02 -2.70 4.91
C LYS A 243 15.77 -4.10 4.34
N PRO A 244 15.07 -4.21 3.21
CA PRO A 244 14.72 -5.51 2.69
C PRO A 244 15.95 -6.24 2.15
N LYS A 245 15.88 -7.57 2.24
CA LYS A 245 16.91 -8.50 1.79
C LYS A 245 16.29 -9.44 0.75
N SER A 246 17.08 -9.82 -0.25
CA SER A 246 16.71 -10.89 -1.16
C SER A 246 16.96 -12.24 -0.49
N VAL A 247 16.06 -13.19 -0.74
CA VAL A 247 16.17 -14.58 -0.32
C VAL A 247 16.30 -15.45 -1.57
N SER A 248 17.28 -16.33 -1.60
CA SER A 248 17.49 -17.28 -2.69
C SER A 248 18.18 -18.56 -2.23
N THR A 249 18.26 -19.54 -3.13
CA THR A 249 19.03 -20.78 -2.94
C THR A 249 19.83 -21.11 -4.21
N PRO A 250 20.96 -21.83 -4.13
CA PRO A 250 21.68 -22.28 -5.30
C PRO A 250 20.80 -23.03 -6.31
N GLY A 251 20.83 -22.59 -7.57
CA GLY A 251 20.07 -23.21 -8.67
C GLY A 251 18.55 -23.04 -8.59
N ASN A 252 18.04 -22.10 -7.79
CA ASN A 252 16.61 -21.83 -7.70
C ASN A 252 16.07 -21.25 -9.01
N THR A 253 15.01 -21.85 -9.56
CA THR A 253 14.44 -21.44 -10.85
C THR A 253 13.58 -20.18 -10.78
N CYS A 254 13.10 -19.79 -9.61
CA CYS A 254 12.29 -18.58 -9.45
C CYS A 254 13.20 -17.34 -9.40
N THR A 255 14.27 -17.43 -8.61
CA THR A 255 15.17 -16.29 -8.36
C THR A 255 16.15 -16.00 -9.49
N THR A 256 16.05 -16.71 -10.63
CA THR A 256 16.79 -16.34 -11.85
C THR A 256 16.19 -15.14 -12.57
N CYS A 257 14.90 -14.89 -12.39
CA CYS A 257 14.18 -13.84 -13.12
C CYS A 257 13.74 -12.68 -12.22
N HIS A 258 13.43 -12.96 -10.96
CA HIS A 258 12.95 -11.94 -10.02
C HIS A 258 13.41 -12.22 -8.58
N ARG A 259 13.39 -11.20 -7.72
CA ARG A 259 13.81 -11.34 -6.32
C ARG A 259 12.62 -11.75 -5.46
N ILE A 260 12.90 -12.48 -4.37
CA ILE A 260 11.96 -12.72 -3.27
C ILE A 260 12.49 -11.94 -2.06
N GLY A 261 11.67 -11.04 -1.52
CA GLY A 261 12.01 -10.30 -0.31
C GLY A 261 11.84 -11.14 0.96
N ASN A 262 12.52 -10.74 2.04
CA ASN A 262 12.52 -11.45 3.32
C ASN A 262 11.35 -11.11 4.26
N MET A 263 10.39 -10.29 3.82
CA MET A 263 9.22 -9.85 4.57
C MET A 263 7.93 -10.49 4.02
N GLN A 264 6.94 -9.72 3.54
CA GLN A 264 5.68 -10.30 3.07
C GLN A 264 5.84 -11.10 1.78
N SER A 265 6.86 -10.85 0.97
CA SER A 265 7.18 -11.75 -0.14
C SER A 265 7.42 -13.17 0.37
N CYS A 266 8.21 -13.33 1.44
CA CYS A 266 8.50 -14.62 2.06
C CYS A 266 7.34 -15.20 2.88
N ASN A 267 6.49 -14.36 3.47
CA ASN A 267 5.44 -14.80 4.40
C ASN A 267 4.07 -15.01 3.74
N LEU A 268 3.83 -14.38 2.59
CA LEU A 268 2.51 -14.35 1.98
C LEU A 268 2.55 -14.38 0.45
N SER A 269 3.18 -13.38 -0.19
CA SER A 269 3.01 -13.15 -1.63
C SER A 269 3.55 -14.30 -2.48
N MET A 270 4.67 -14.92 -2.08
CA MET A 270 5.18 -16.12 -2.74
C MET A 270 4.15 -17.26 -2.69
N TYR A 271 3.53 -17.52 -1.55
CA TYR A 271 2.55 -18.60 -1.40
C TYR A 271 1.25 -18.31 -2.16
N GLN A 272 0.78 -17.07 -2.17
CA GLN A 272 -0.39 -16.66 -2.97
C GLN A 272 -0.19 -16.89 -4.46
N SER A 273 1.06 -17.06 -4.93
CA SER A 273 1.37 -17.33 -6.34
C SER A 273 1.09 -18.74 -6.84
N PHE A 274 0.83 -19.68 -5.92
CA PHE A 274 0.53 -21.08 -6.26
C PHE A 274 -0.52 -21.72 -5.33
N ASP A 275 -0.90 -21.07 -4.24
CA ASP A 275 -1.95 -21.51 -3.33
C ASP A 275 -3.16 -20.55 -3.37
N PRO A 276 -4.20 -20.86 -4.16
CA PRO A 276 -5.37 -20.00 -4.29
C PRO A 276 -6.20 -19.95 -3.00
N THR A 277 -5.98 -20.85 -2.03
CA THR A 277 -6.69 -20.79 -0.74
C THR A 277 -6.27 -19.59 0.11
N LEU A 278 -5.12 -18.99 -0.21
CA LEU A 278 -4.60 -17.77 0.43
C LEU A 278 -5.08 -16.49 -0.26
N VAL A 279 -5.84 -16.59 -1.36
CA VAL A 279 -6.38 -15.45 -2.09
C VAL A 279 -7.86 -15.28 -1.73
N LYS A 280 -8.19 -14.16 -1.11
CA LYS A 280 -9.57 -13.86 -0.69
C LYS A 280 -10.43 -13.49 -1.89
N GLN A 281 -11.68 -13.95 -1.88
CA GLN A 281 -12.67 -13.68 -2.93
C GLN A 281 -12.22 -14.12 -4.34
N ILE A 282 -11.30 -15.09 -4.43
CA ILE A 282 -11.02 -15.73 -5.72
C ILE A 282 -12.20 -16.63 -6.10
N ASP A 283 -12.63 -16.54 -7.36
CA ASP A 283 -13.70 -17.36 -7.89
C ASP A 283 -13.23 -18.77 -8.28
N ASP A 284 -14.12 -19.59 -8.85
CA ASP A 284 -13.80 -20.97 -9.18
C ASP A 284 -12.92 -21.09 -10.42
N TRP A 285 -12.95 -20.12 -11.32
CA TRP A 285 -12.04 -20.05 -12.47
C TRP A 285 -10.61 -19.73 -12.02
N GLY A 286 -10.44 -18.72 -11.16
CA GLY A 286 -9.13 -18.34 -10.62
C GLY A 286 -8.48 -19.43 -9.78
N LYS A 287 -9.26 -20.33 -9.16
CA LYS A 287 -8.74 -21.50 -8.42
C LYS A 287 -8.19 -22.60 -9.32
N GLN A 288 -8.52 -22.61 -10.61
CA GLN A 288 -8.10 -23.66 -11.52
C GLN A 288 -6.73 -23.37 -12.14
N PHE A 289 -5.97 -24.42 -12.45
CA PHE A 289 -4.73 -24.28 -13.19
C PHE A 289 -5.04 -23.86 -14.66
N PRO A 290 -4.30 -22.94 -15.28
CA PRO A 290 -3.05 -22.31 -14.80
C PRO A 290 -3.25 -21.07 -13.90
N GLN A 291 -4.47 -20.61 -13.69
CA GLN A 291 -4.76 -19.30 -13.04
C GLN A 291 -4.38 -19.26 -11.57
N SER A 292 -4.51 -20.38 -10.87
CA SER A 292 -4.06 -20.53 -9.49
C SER A 292 -2.53 -20.51 -9.33
N HIS A 293 -1.79 -20.63 -10.43
CA HIS A 293 -0.32 -20.71 -10.48
C HIS A 293 0.21 -19.62 -11.40
N TRP A 294 0.07 -18.37 -10.97
CA TRP A 294 0.33 -17.20 -11.80
C TRP A 294 1.81 -16.76 -11.84
N MET A 295 2.70 -17.55 -11.24
CA MET A 295 4.15 -17.41 -11.36
C MET A 295 4.80 -18.70 -11.92
N PRO A 296 5.71 -18.60 -12.91
CA PRO A 296 6.07 -17.36 -13.62
C PRO A 296 4.94 -16.85 -14.54
N PRO A 297 4.84 -15.53 -14.81
CA PRO A 297 3.78 -15.00 -15.65
C PRO A 297 3.87 -15.55 -17.08
N GLY A 298 2.72 -15.96 -17.64
CA GLY A 298 2.66 -16.50 -19.00
C GLY A 298 3.16 -17.94 -19.11
N ASP A 299 3.27 -18.68 -18.01
CA ASP A 299 3.60 -20.10 -18.08
C ASP A 299 2.54 -20.90 -18.86
N LEU A 300 3.00 -21.67 -19.86
CA LEU A 300 2.18 -22.51 -20.74
C LEU A 300 2.31 -24.01 -20.41
N HIS A 301 3.05 -24.36 -19.35
CA HIS A 301 3.18 -25.73 -18.88
C HIS A 301 1.84 -26.27 -18.36
N SER A 302 1.67 -27.60 -18.40
CA SER A 302 0.64 -28.28 -17.60
C SER A 302 0.99 -28.25 -16.11
N GLN A 303 0.01 -28.44 -15.22
CA GLN A 303 0.25 -28.49 -13.78
C GLN A 303 1.31 -29.54 -13.39
N ALA A 304 1.31 -30.70 -14.06
CA ALA A 304 2.31 -31.74 -13.82
C ALA A 304 3.72 -31.27 -14.17
N GLN A 305 3.89 -30.54 -15.28
CA GLN A 305 5.17 -29.96 -15.67
C GLN A 305 5.58 -28.82 -14.73
N TRP A 306 4.66 -27.94 -14.36
CA TRP A 306 4.91 -26.86 -13.41
C TRP A 306 5.44 -27.43 -12.07
N ASN A 307 4.81 -28.48 -11.55
CA ASN A 307 5.23 -29.14 -10.32
C ASN A 307 6.65 -29.72 -10.41
N VAL A 308 7.01 -30.31 -11.56
CA VAL A 308 8.37 -30.85 -11.78
C VAL A 308 9.41 -29.72 -11.82
N ILE A 309 9.06 -28.57 -12.39
CA ILE A 309 10.00 -27.47 -12.63
C ILE A 309 10.16 -26.59 -11.37
N TYR A 310 9.06 -26.23 -10.70
CA TYR A 310 9.04 -25.14 -9.72
C TYR A 310 8.83 -25.59 -8.28
N ALA A 311 8.19 -26.74 -8.02
CA ALA A 311 7.80 -27.10 -6.65
C ALA A 311 9.00 -27.25 -5.69
N ASP A 312 10.12 -27.80 -6.16
CA ASP A 312 11.34 -27.91 -5.35
C ASP A 312 11.97 -26.53 -5.07
N SER A 313 12.00 -25.64 -6.06
CA SER A 313 12.47 -24.25 -5.89
C SER A 313 11.64 -23.50 -4.85
N ILE A 314 10.32 -23.65 -4.88
CA ILE A 314 9.41 -23.06 -3.91
C ILE A 314 9.62 -23.65 -2.52
N ALA A 315 9.75 -24.97 -2.40
CA ALA A 315 10.00 -25.62 -1.12
C ALA A 315 11.34 -25.18 -0.49
N LYS A 316 12.38 -24.99 -1.31
CA LYS A 316 13.68 -24.45 -0.91
C LYS A 316 13.56 -23.00 -0.40
N LEU A 317 12.88 -22.14 -1.16
CA LEU A 317 12.63 -20.75 -0.73
C LEU A 317 11.82 -20.70 0.56
N GLY A 318 10.76 -21.50 0.68
CA GLY A 318 9.93 -21.58 1.88
C GLY A 318 10.74 -21.97 3.12
N ARG A 319 11.69 -22.92 3.00
CA ARG A 319 12.62 -23.24 4.08
C ARG A 319 13.50 -22.05 4.45
N CYS A 320 14.04 -21.33 3.47
CA CYS A 320 14.87 -20.15 3.73
C CYS A 320 14.10 -18.96 4.29
N CYS A 321 12.82 -18.81 3.94
CA CYS A 321 11.95 -17.81 4.56
C CYS A 321 11.69 -18.12 6.05
N GLN A 322 11.65 -19.41 6.43
CA GLN A 322 11.44 -19.85 7.82
C GLN A 322 12.75 -19.93 8.63
N HIS A 323 13.83 -20.32 7.98
CA HIS A 323 15.16 -20.59 8.55
C HIS A 323 16.25 -19.94 7.69
N PRO A 324 16.33 -18.60 7.69
CA PRO A 324 17.26 -17.86 6.82
C PRO A 324 18.74 -18.15 7.09
N GLU A 325 19.07 -18.71 8.26
CA GLU A 325 20.41 -19.11 8.68
C GLU A 325 20.84 -20.50 8.17
N ALA A 326 19.95 -21.25 7.51
CA ALA A 326 20.29 -22.57 7.02
C ALA A 326 21.41 -22.51 5.96
N PRO A 327 22.32 -23.51 5.90
CA PRO A 327 23.52 -23.43 5.05
C PRO A 327 23.26 -23.25 3.56
N GLU A 328 22.10 -23.68 3.06
CA GLU A 328 21.69 -23.54 1.66
C GLU A 328 21.06 -22.18 1.33
N CYS A 329 20.76 -21.37 2.33
CA CYS A 329 20.05 -20.11 2.18
C CYS A 329 21.01 -18.95 1.93
N VAL A 330 20.68 -18.17 0.91
CA VAL A 330 21.40 -16.94 0.57
C VAL A 330 20.45 -15.79 0.87
N VAL A 331 20.78 -15.02 1.91
CA VAL A 331 20.01 -13.84 2.34
C VAL A 331 20.90 -12.62 2.31
N GLU A 332 20.69 -11.75 1.33
CA GLU A 332 21.60 -10.65 1.02
C GLU A 332 20.86 -9.30 1.00
N PRO A 333 21.52 -8.19 1.38
CA PRO A 333 20.95 -6.87 1.16
C PRO A 333 20.61 -6.67 -0.32
N ILE A 334 19.46 -6.09 -0.59
CA ILE A 334 19.09 -5.69 -1.94
C ILE A 334 20.01 -4.54 -2.38
N PRO A 335 20.66 -4.62 -3.55
CA PRO A 335 21.49 -3.52 -4.04
C PRO A 335 20.64 -2.26 -4.22
N GLY A 336 21.11 -1.12 -3.73
CA GLY A 336 20.42 0.16 -3.85
C GLY A 336 21.23 1.28 -3.20
N GLY A 337 20.80 2.53 -3.41
CA GLY A 337 21.21 3.78 -2.74
C GLY A 337 22.71 3.93 -2.42
N GLY A 338 23.42 4.78 -3.19
CA GLY A 338 24.83 5.11 -2.95
C GLY A 338 25.08 6.04 -1.78
#